data_AF-A0A940AYI1-F1
#
_entry.id   AF-A0A940AYI1-F1
#
_cell.length_a   1.000
_cell.length_b   1.000
_cell.length_c   1.000
_cell.angle_alpha   90.00
_cell.angle_beta   90.00
_cell.angle_gamma   90.00
#
_symmetry.space_group_name_H-M   'P 1'
#
loop_
_entity.id
_entity.type
_entity.pdbx_description
1 polymer ?
#
loop_
_entity_poly.entity_id
_entity_poly.type
_entity_poly.pdbx_seq_one_letter_code
_entity_poly.pdbx_strand_id
1 'polypeptide(L)'
;MKTEKKLVTISRALKEKNRVAGRLAKARKLVDAENSKEKNVPRRVDVAAVRDEARALAERLVAIKSAIAVANAPIVGKIIELDEAKSAIVWLNELNVHEGVFDETINYGGRIVREYEAVIGKDAVLKQVEELQRRADDLQDELDEFNVSTKVEIEIDA
;
A
#
# COMPACT_ATOMS: atom_id res chain seq x y z
N MET A 1 10.44 27.19 2.21
CA MET A 1 9.43 26.74 3.19
C MET A 1 10.08 26.66 4.56
N LYS A 2 9.40 27.12 5.61
CA LYS A 2 9.85 26.89 6.99
C LYS A 2 9.31 25.53 7.43
N THR A 3 10.20 24.65 7.89
CA THR A 3 9.84 23.39 8.54
C THR A 3 10.28 23.45 9.99
N GLU A 4 9.56 22.77 10.86
CA GLU A 4 9.93 22.59 12.27
C GLU A 4 9.96 21.10 12.63
N LYS A 5 10.88 20.71 13.51
CA LYS A 5 10.85 19.37 14.12
C LYS A 5 9.79 19.34 15.20
N LYS A 6 8.92 18.34 15.14
CA LYS A 6 7.81 18.18 16.08
C LYS A 6 7.60 16.73 16.45
N LEU A 7 7.35 16.52 17.74
CA LEU A 7 6.92 15.24 18.28
C LEU A 7 5.42 15.06 18.00
N VAL A 8 5.06 14.07 17.18
CA VAL A 8 3.68 13.79 16.77
C VAL A 8 3.37 12.31 16.83
N THR A 9 2.08 11.93 16.81
CA THR A 9 1.69 10.52 16.75
C THR A 9 2.09 9.89 15.42
N ILE A 10 2.29 8.57 15.37
CA ILE A 10 2.56 7.85 14.12
C ILE A 10 1.42 8.05 13.11
N SER A 11 0.16 8.06 13.55
CA SER A 11 -1.00 8.39 12.70
C SER A 11 -0.84 9.75 12.03
N ARG A 12 -0.38 10.78 12.76
CA ARG A 12 -0.08 12.09 12.18
C ARG A 12 1.13 12.05 11.25
N ALA A 13 2.17 11.29 11.59
CA ALA A 13 3.35 11.12 10.76
C ALA A 13 3.03 10.43 9.42
N LEU A 14 2.16 9.41 9.41
CA LEU A 14 1.66 8.75 8.21
C LEU A 14 0.89 9.71 7.30
N LYS A 15 0.06 10.59 7.87
CA LYS A 15 -0.63 11.66 7.12
C LYS A 15 0.37 12.64 6.50
N GLU A 16 1.42 13.02 7.23
CA GLU A 16 2.50 13.88 6.70
C GLU A 16 3.27 13.19 5.57
N LYS A 17 3.66 11.93 5.76
CA LYS A 17 4.31 11.08 4.75
C LYS A 17 3.51 11.09 3.44
N ASN A 18 2.21 10.85 3.49
CA ASN A 18 1.35 10.80 2.32
C ASN A 18 1.24 12.18 1.64
N ARG A 19 1.17 13.27 2.43
CA ARG A 19 1.17 14.64 1.89
C ARG A 19 2.46 14.97 1.15
N VAL A 20 3.61 14.70 1.78
CA VAL A 20 4.94 14.93 1.18
C VAL A 20 5.12 14.06 -0.07
N ALA A 21 4.71 12.79 -0.03
CA ALA A 21 4.75 11.91 -1.21
C ALA A 21 3.89 12.44 -2.37
N GLY A 22 2.67 12.92 -2.09
CA GLY A 22 1.81 13.53 -3.10
C GLY A 22 2.39 14.80 -3.70
N ARG A 23 3.01 15.67 -2.88
CA ARG A 23 3.71 16.87 -3.35
C ARG A 23 4.92 16.52 -4.21
N LEU A 24 5.72 15.54 -3.79
CA LEU A 24 6.86 15.05 -4.55
C LEU A 24 6.43 14.52 -5.93
N ALA A 25 5.36 13.72 -5.98
CA ALA A 25 4.82 13.21 -7.24
C ALA A 25 4.36 14.33 -8.17
N LYS A 26 3.69 15.37 -7.64
CA LYS A 26 3.29 16.56 -8.41
C LYS A 26 4.50 17.34 -8.94
N ALA A 27 5.50 17.59 -8.12
CA ALA A 27 6.71 18.31 -8.51
C ALA A 27 7.48 17.55 -9.62
N ARG A 28 7.65 16.22 -9.47
CA ARG A 28 8.27 15.38 -10.51
C ARG A 28 7.49 15.42 -11.82
N LYS A 29 6.16 15.24 -11.77
CA LYS A 29 5.32 15.32 -12.97
C LYS A 29 5.43 16.67 -13.67
N LEU A 30 5.56 17.76 -12.90
CA LEU A 30 5.73 19.10 -13.45
C LEU A 30 7.11 19.28 -14.10
N VAL A 31 8.17 18.77 -13.49
CA VAL A 31 9.51 18.72 -14.11
C VAL A 31 9.45 17.94 -15.42
N ASP A 32 8.87 16.73 -15.42
CA ASP A 32 8.76 15.89 -16.61
C ASP A 32 8.04 16.61 -17.75
N ALA A 33 6.96 17.33 -17.44
CA ALA A 33 6.15 18.05 -18.42
C ALA A 33 6.82 19.33 -18.96
N GLU A 34 7.68 20.00 -18.19
CA GLU A 34 8.22 21.33 -18.52
C GLU A 34 9.72 21.30 -18.91
N ASN A 35 10.44 20.20 -18.61
CA ASN A 35 11.86 20.08 -18.87
C ASN A 35 12.18 20.11 -20.37
N SER A 36 11.42 19.34 -21.17
CA SER A 36 11.60 19.24 -22.62
C SER A 36 10.34 19.68 -23.36
N LYS A 37 10.45 20.77 -24.14
CA LYS A 37 9.40 21.32 -24.99
C LYS A 37 10.01 21.88 -26.26
N GLU A 38 9.18 22.09 -27.28
CA GLU A 38 9.58 22.80 -28.49
C GLU A 38 10.18 24.18 -28.14
N LYS A 39 11.22 24.58 -28.87
CA LYS A 39 12.01 25.80 -28.60
C LYS A 39 11.16 27.07 -28.48
N ASN A 40 10.04 27.12 -29.20
CA ASN A 40 9.16 28.27 -29.28
C ASN A 40 7.99 28.23 -28.27
N VAL A 41 7.87 27.15 -27.49
CA VAL A 41 6.84 27.04 -26.45
C VAL A 41 7.40 27.53 -25.12
N PRO A 42 6.83 28.61 -24.54
CA PRO A 42 7.32 29.11 -23.26
C PRO A 42 7.01 28.11 -22.14
N ARG A 43 7.97 28.00 -21.20
CA ARG A 43 7.79 27.23 -19.96
C ARG A 43 6.92 28.02 -18.99
N ARG A 44 6.09 27.31 -18.25
CA ARG A 44 5.18 27.93 -17.26
C ARG A 44 5.84 28.12 -15.90
N VAL A 45 6.97 27.45 -15.66
CA VAL A 45 7.67 27.43 -14.37
C VAL A 45 9.19 27.40 -14.57
N ASP A 46 9.92 27.78 -13.53
CA ASP A 46 11.35 27.50 -13.42
C ASP A 46 11.56 26.02 -13.08
N VAL A 47 11.93 25.23 -14.09
CA VAL A 47 12.13 23.78 -13.97
C VAL A 47 13.24 23.44 -12.99
N ALA A 48 14.31 24.24 -12.92
CA ALA A 48 15.42 23.98 -12.01
C ALA A 48 14.98 24.16 -10.56
N ALA A 49 14.23 25.24 -10.27
CA ALA A 49 13.66 25.48 -8.94
C ALA A 49 12.69 24.37 -8.51
N VAL A 50 11.80 23.92 -9.42
CA VAL A 50 10.84 22.83 -9.13
C VAL A 50 11.57 21.50 -8.89
N ARG A 51 12.64 21.22 -9.64
CA ARG A 51 13.49 20.03 -9.42
C ARG A 51 14.16 20.08 -8.05
N ASP A 52 14.66 21.24 -7.63
CA ASP A 52 15.30 21.40 -6.32
C ASP A 52 14.28 21.25 -5.18
N GLU A 53 13.04 21.74 -5.35
CA GLU A 53 11.93 21.43 -4.43
C GLU A 53 11.65 19.91 -4.37
N ALA A 54 11.59 19.23 -5.53
CA ALA A 54 11.39 17.79 -5.57
C ALA A 54 12.48 17.02 -4.82
N ARG A 55 13.75 17.46 -4.90
CA ARG A 55 14.84 16.86 -4.12
C ARG A 55 14.64 17.05 -2.61
N ALA A 56 14.34 18.27 -2.16
CA ALA A 56 14.08 18.54 -0.75
C ALA A 56 12.88 17.74 -0.21
N LEU A 57 11.82 17.60 -1.00
CA LEU A 57 10.66 16.76 -0.65
C LEU A 57 11.03 15.28 -0.55
N ALA A 58 11.95 14.78 -1.39
CA ALA A 58 12.42 13.40 -1.33
C ALA A 58 13.27 13.15 -0.07
N GLU A 59 14.19 14.05 0.27
CA GLU A 59 14.98 13.98 1.51
C GLU A 59 14.08 13.95 2.74
N ARG A 60 13.07 14.84 2.78
CA ARG A 60 12.08 14.87 3.86
C ARG A 60 11.26 13.59 3.93
N LEU A 61 10.87 13.03 2.79
CA LEU A 61 10.14 11.75 2.75
C LEU A 61 10.99 10.60 3.32
N VAL A 62 12.30 10.58 3.06
CA VAL A 62 13.24 9.61 3.64
C VAL A 62 13.32 9.76 5.15
N ALA A 63 13.45 10.99 5.66
CA ALA A 63 13.48 11.25 7.10
C ALA A 63 12.22 10.75 7.81
N ILE A 64 11.03 11.07 7.28
CA ILE A 64 9.74 10.61 7.85
C ILE A 64 9.64 9.09 7.83
N LYS A 65 9.98 8.44 6.71
CA LYS A 65 9.94 6.96 6.58
C LYS A 65 10.87 6.29 7.59
N SER A 66 12.06 6.84 7.77
CA SER A 66 13.06 6.29 8.70
C SER A 66 12.58 6.40 10.15
N ALA A 67 12.03 7.56 10.55
CA ALA A 67 11.47 7.76 11.88
C ALA A 67 10.32 6.80 12.18
N ILE A 68 9.40 6.60 11.23
CA ILE A 68 8.30 5.64 11.36
C ILE A 68 8.83 4.21 11.46
N ALA A 69 9.80 3.82 10.63
CA ALA A 69 10.37 2.47 10.65
C ALA A 69 11.01 2.14 12.00
N VAL A 70 11.78 3.07 12.57
CA VAL A 70 12.37 2.90 13.91
C VAL A 70 11.29 2.77 14.97
N ALA A 71 10.25 3.58 14.92
CA ALA A 71 9.15 3.53 15.88
C ALA A 71 8.30 2.27 15.76
N ASN A 72 8.17 1.70 14.56
CA ASN A 72 7.44 0.46 14.33
C ASN A 72 8.21 -0.79 14.73
N ALA A 73 9.51 -0.71 15.04
CA ALA A 73 10.33 -1.87 15.39
C ALA A 73 9.70 -2.81 16.44
N PRO A 74 9.04 -2.32 17.51
CA PRO A 74 8.40 -3.19 18.51
C PRO A 74 7.18 -3.97 18.00
N ILE A 75 6.52 -3.50 16.94
CA ILE A 75 5.30 -4.11 16.37
C ILE A 75 5.48 -4.62 14.94
N VAL A 76 6.71 -4.62 14.42
CA VAL A 76 6.97 -4.98 13.02
C VAL A 76 6.45 -6.38 12.68
N GLY A 77 6.52 -7.32 13.63
CA GLY A 77 5.96 -8.66 13.46
C GLY A 77 4.46 -8.65 13.20
N LYS A 78 3.69 -7.81 13.91
CA LYS A 78 2.23 -7.68 13.72
C LYS A 78 1.87 -7.04 12.38
N ILE A 79 2.68 -6.07 11.94
CA ILE A 79 2.53 -5.46 10.61
C ILE A 79 2.73 -6.52 9.52
N ILE A 80 3.78 -7.33 9.64
CA ILE A 80 4.07 -8.41 8.67
C ILE A 80 2.96 -9.48 8.73
N GLU A 81 2.53 -9.88 9.92
CA GLU A 81 1.45 -10.85 10.10
C GLU A 81 0.15 -10.40 9.43
N LEU A 82 -0.19 -9.12 9.53
CA LEU A 82 -1.35 -8.54 8.87
C LEU A 82 -1.23 -8.61 7.34
N ASP A 83 -0.05 -8.30 6.80
CA ASP A 83 0.21 -8.37 5.36
C ASP A 83 0.12 -9.82 4.85
N GLU A 84 0.68 -10.79 5.58
CA GLU A 84 0.59 -12.22 5.26
C GLU A 84 -0.85 -12.75 5.37
N ALA A 85 -1.61 -12.34 6.39
CA ALA A 85 -3.02 -12.71 6.53
C ALA A 85 -3.84 -12.21 5.32
N LYS A 86 -3.63 -10.96 4.89
CA LYS A 86 -4.28 -10.40 3.70
C LYS A 86 -3.85 -11.12 2.43
N SER A 87 -2.57 -11.47 2.29
CA SER A 87 -2.07 -12.23 1.15
C SER A 87 -2.69 -13.63 1.07
N ALA A 88 -2.79 -14.33 2.21
CA ALA A 88 -3.42 -15.64 2.31
C ALA A 88 -4.91 -15.58 1.95
N ILE A 89 -5.64 -14.54 2.37
CA ILE A 89 -7.05 -14.33 1.97
C ILE A 89 -7.18 -14.18 0.45
N VAL A 90 -6.31 -13.39 -0.19
CA VAL A 90 -6.32 -13.23 -1.65
C VAL A 90 -6.09 -14.58 -2.34
N TRP A 91 -5.06 -15.32 -1.92
CA TRP A 91 -4.76 -16.64 -2.47
C TRP A 91 -5.90 -17.64 -2.30
N LEU A 92 -6.51 -17.72 -1.11
CA LEU A 92 -7.64 -18.60 -0.83
C LEU A 92 -8.86 -18.28 -1.69
N ASN A 93 -9.14 -16.99 -1.92
CA ASN A 93 -10.24 -16.57 -2.79
C ASN A 93 -10.00 -16.89 -4.28
N GLU A 94 -8.73 -17.08 -4.69
CA GLU A 94 -8.35 -17.49 -6.04
C GLU A 94 -8.28 -19.01 -6.19
N LEU A 95 -8.38 -19.78 -5.09
CA LEU A 95 -8.29 -21.23 -5.13
C LEU A 95 -9.45 -21.84 -5.93
N ASN A 96 -9.13 -22.72 -6.87
CA ASN A 96 -10.13 -23.44 -7.63
C ASN A 96 -10.82 -24.50 -6.75
N VAL A 97 -12.07 -24.24 -6.37
CA VAL A 97 -12.92 -25.12 -5.55
C VAL A 97 -14.02 -25.80 -6.37
N HIS A 98 -13.76 -26.02 -7.66
CA HIS A 98 -14.69 -26.69 -8.57
C HIS A 98 -14.86 -28.17 -8.19
N GLU A 99 -16.08 -28.55 -7.84
CA GLU A 99 -16.43 -29.89 -7.36
C GLU A 99 -17.74 -30.35 -7.98
N GLY A 100 -17.82 -31.64 -8.33
CA GLY A 100 -19.01 -32.26 -8.92
C GLY A 100 -18.88 -32.57 -10.40
N VAL A 101 -20.01 -32.94 -11.01
CA VAL A 101 -20.09 -33.41 -12.40
C VAL A 101 -20.50 -32.26 -13.33
N PHE A 102 -19.74 -32.05 -14.40
CA PHE A 102 -19.96 -30.97 -15.37
C PHE A 102 -19.98 -31.50 -16.80
N ASP A 103 -20.93 -30.98 -17.58
CA ASP A 103 -21.00 -31.19 -19.03
C ASP A 103 -20.19 -30.07 -19.71
N GLU A 104 -18.98 -30.40 -20.14
CA GLU A 104 -18.06 -29.48 -20.79
C GLU A 104 -18.16 -29.58 -22.31
N THR A 105 -18.27 -28.41 -22.97
CA THR A 105 -18.19 -28.34 -24.43
C THR A 105 -16.72 -28.34 -24.85
N ILE A 106 -16.33 -29.32 -25.67
CA ILE A 106 -15.03 -29.36 -26.32
C ILE A 106 -15.08 -28.67 -27.68
N ASN A 107 -13.90 -28.33 -28.21
CA ASN A 107 -13.77 -27.77 -29.55
C ASN A 107 -14.55 -28.62 -30.58
N TYR A 108 -15.15 -27.95 -31.56
CA TYR A 108 -16.03 -28.55 -32.58
C TYR A 108 -17.40 -29.07 -32.08
N GLY A 109 -17.86 -28.64 -30.90
CA GLY A 109 -19.24 -28.84 -30.44
C GLY A 109 -19.53 -30.21 -29.83
N GLY A 110 -18.49 -30.99 -29.54
CA GLY A 110 -18.61 -32.20 -28.73
C GLY A 110 -18.90 -31.87 -27.26
N ARG A 111 -19.53 -32.79 -26.54
CA ARG A 111 -19.78 -32.70 -25.10
C ARG A 111 -19.06 -33.82 -24.38
N ILE A 112 -18.39 -33.51 -23.28
CA ILE A 112 -17.76 -34.50 -22.40
C ILE A 112 -18.24 -34.25 -20.97
N VAL A 113 -18.52 -35.34 -20.25
CA VAL A 113 -18.83 -35.27 -18.83
C VAL A 113 -17.54 -35.46 -18.05
N ARG A 114 -17.23 -34.54 -17.15
CA ARG A 114 -16.10 -34.64 -16.22
C ARG A 114 -16.60 -34.51 -14.79
N GLU A 115 -16.01 -35.29 -13.91
CA GLU A 115 -16.23 -35.19 -12.47
C GLU A 115 -14.97 -34.62 -11.82
N TYR A 116 -15.15 -33.56 -11.04
CA TYR A 116 -14.08 -32.89 -10.32
C TYR A 116 -14.23 -33.13 -8.83
N GLU A 117 -13.11 -33.34 -8.16
CA GLU A 117 -13.01 -33.41 -6.71
C GLU A 117 -12.11 -32.27 -6.24
N ALA A 118 -12.60 -31.49 -5.27
CA ALA A 118 -11.82 -30.48 -4.59
C ALA A 118 -11.31 -31.06 -3.26
N VAL A 119 -9.99 -31.28 -3.16
CA VAL A 119 -9.37 -31.74 -1.89
C VAL A 119 -9.62 -30.73 -0.77
N ILE A 120 -9.65 -29.44 -1.10
CA ILE A 120 -10.09 -28.37 -0.21
C ILE A 120 -11.34 -27.77 -0.84
N GLY A 121 -12.50 -28.16 -0.32
CA GLY A 121 -13.80 -27.68 -0.78
C GLY A 121 -14.08 -26.23 -0.39
N LYS A 122 -15.09 -25.65 -1.03
CA LYS A 122 -15.49 -24.24 -0.86
C LYS A 122 -15.75 -23.85 0.61
N ASP A 123 -16.43 -24.69 1.36
CA ASP A 123 -16.78 -24.40 2.76
C ASP A 123 -15.53 -24.32 3.65
N ALA A 124 -14.53 -25.17 3.40
CA ALA A 124 -13.26 -25.13 4.12
C ALA A 124 -12.48 -23.84 3.79
N VAL A 125 -12.46 -23.43 2.52
CA VAL A 125 -11.87 -22.16 2.10
C VAL A 125 -12.56 -20.97 2.79
N LEU A 126 -13.89 -20.91 2.73
CA LEU A 126 -14.65 -19.81 3.34
C LEU A 126 -14.40 -19.69 4.85
N LYS A 127 -14.31 -20.83 5.55
CA LYS A 127 -13.99 -20.86 6.98
C LYS A 127 -12.58 -20.31 7.26
N GLN A 128 -11.58 -20.74 6.50
CA GLN A 128 -10.21 -20.22 6.65
C GLN A 128 -10.12 -18.72 6.35
N VAL A 129 -10.84 -18.25 5.33
CA VAL A 129 -10.94 -16.82 5.01
C VAL A 129 -11.55 -16.05 6.19
N GLU A 130 -12.63 -16.55 6.79
CA GLU A 130 -13.26 -15.90 7.95
C GLU A 130 -12.31 -15.84 9.16
N GLU A 131 -11.59 -16.92 9.45
CA GLU A 131 -10.59 -16.97 10.53
C GLU A 131 -9.46 -15.96 10.31
N LEU A 132 -8.93 -15.89 9.08
CA LEU A 132 -7.89 -14.93 8.70
C LEU A 132 -8.40 -13.49 8.73
N GLN A 133 -9.66 -13.24 8.33
CA GLN A 133 -10.28 -11.92 8.40
C GLN A 133 -10.39 -11.42 9.83
N ARG A 134 -10.90 -12.26 10.75
CA ARG A 134 -10.96 -11.92 12.18
C ARG A 134 -9.57 -11.57 12.72
N ARG A 135 -8.56 -12.39 12.39
CA ARG A 135 -7.18 -12.12 12.82
C ARG A 135 -6.63 -10.82 12.23
N ALA A 136 -6.92 -10.55 10.97
CA ALA A 136 -6.50 -9.31 10.30
C ALA A 136 -7.19 -8.07 10.90
N ASP A 137 -8.43 -8.19 11.35
CA ASP A 137 -9.16 -7.11 12.01
C ASP A 137 -8.58 -6.83 13.41
N ASP A 138 -8.34 -7.88 14.22
CA ASP A 138 -7.69 -7.74 15.52
C ASP A 138 -6.30 -7.06 15.40
N LEU A 139 -5.51 -7.48 14.41
CA LEU A 139 -4.19 -6.88 14.13
C LEU A 139 -4.32 -5.41 13.68
N GLN A 140 -5.35 -5.06 12.91
CA GLN A 140 -5.59 -3.67 12.50
C GLN A 140 -5.92 -2.79 13.69
N ASP A 141 -6.78 -3.25 14.61
CA ASP A 141 -7.13 -2.52 15.82
C ASP A 141 -5.89 -2.26 16.70
N GLU A 142 -5.04 -3.28 16.89
CA GLU A 142 -3.78 -3.14 17.63
C GLU A 142 -2.82 -2.12 16.98
N LEU A 143 -2.72 -2.15 15.64
CA LEU A 143 -1.90 -1.20 14.88
C LEU A 143 -2.44 0.23 14.98
N ASP A 144 -3.76 0.40 14.96
CA ASP A 144 -4.39 1.72 15.05
C ASP A 144 -4.24 2.32 16.46
N GLU A 145 -4.40 1.52 17.50
CA GLU A 145 -4.10 1.93 18.88
C GLU A 145 -2.63 2.34 19.02
N PHE A 146 -1.70 1.54 18.50
CA PHE A 146 -0.28 1.87 18.47
C PHE A 146 0.00 3.17 17.70
N ASN A 147 -0.65 3.37 16.56
CA ASN A 147 -0.47 4.53 15.70
C ASN A 147 -0.92 5.84 16.37
N VAL A 148 -1.95 5.78 17.21
CA VAL A 148 -2.48 6.95 17.94
C VAL A 148 -1.70 7.21 19.24
N SER A 149 -1.18 6.17 19.89
CA SER A 149 -0.47 6.27 21.18
C SER A 149 1.04 6.54 21.06
N THR A 150 1.69 6.02 20.01
CA THR A 150 3.14 6.15 19.82
C THR A 150 3.50 7.44 19.10
N LYS A 151 4.55 8.10 19.59
CA LYS A 151 5.04 9.38 19.04
C LYS A 151 6.40 9.25 18.35
N VAL A 152 6.59 10.05 17.32
CA VAL A 152 7.82 10.17 16.52
C VAL A 152 8.15 11.63 16.28
N GLU A 153 9.43 11.96 16.24
CA GLU A 153 9.91 13.28 15.85
C GLU A 153 10.08 13.33 14.33
N ILE A 154 9.39 14.26 13.68
CA ILE A 154 9.51 14.49 12.22
C ILE A 154 9.49 15.98 11.90
N GLU A 155 9.96 16.32 10.70
CA GLU A 155 9.82 17.68 10.16
C GLU A 155 8.43 17.91 9.55
N ILE A 156 7.74 18.92 10.06
CA ILE A 156 6.41 19.33 9.62
C ILE A 156 6.51 20.73 9.02
N ASP A 157 5.68 21.01 8.02
CA ASP A 157 5.50 22.38 7.50
C ASP A 157 5.02 23.27 8.66
N ALA A 158 5.74 24.36 8.92
CA ALA A 158 5.38 25.35 9.94
C ALA A 158 4.16 26.17 9.50
#